data_AF-A0A485CRX0-F1
#
_entry.id   AF-A0A485CRX0-F1
#
_cell.length_a   1.000
_cell.length_b   1.000
_cell.length_c   1.000
_cell.angle_alpha   90.00
_cell.angle_beta   90.00
_cell.angle_gamma   90.00
#
_symmetry.space_group_name_H-M   'P 1'
#
loop_
_entity.id
_entity.type
_entity.pdbx_description
1 polymer ?
#
loop_
_entity_poly.entity_id
_entity_poly.type
_entity_poly.pdbx_seq_one_letter_code
_entity_poly.pdbx_strand_id
1 'polypeptide(L)'
;MKMPACALYPSLTPSVCCRNWSTVPPDEREAMFFGGLFAYDLVAGFENLPPLESDTACPDYCFYLAETLLVIDHQTKNTRIQSSLFTPLESEKQRLTQRIAQLRQQLNEPPAPLPVTKVESMTCDCESERMKSTARWYAKMQRAIRAGEIFQVVPSRRFSLPCPSALAAYDVLKKSNPSPYMFFMQDNDFSLFGASPESSLKYDALSRQIEIYPIAGTRPRGRRADGSLDRDLDSRIELEMRTDHKELSEHLMLVDLARNDLARICTPGSRYVADLTKVDRYSFVMHLVSRVVGELRSDLDVLHAYRACMNMGTLSGAPKVRAMQLIAAGRRQTPRQLRRRGGLLYRPRRPRYLHRDSFCLCAGRHRHRPGWRRYRSGFSASVRSG
;
A
#
# COMPACT_ATOMS: atom_id res chain seq x y z
N MET A 1 -6.12 34.48 -29.63
CA MET A 1 -5.85 33.04 -29.87
C MET A 1 -6.31 32.26 -28.65
N LYS A 2 -7.48 31.62 -28.75
CA LYS A 2 -8.15 30.87 -27.68
C LYS A 2 -7.98 29.37 -27.99
N MET A 3 -7.49 28.59 -27.03
CA MET A 3 -7.55 27.12 -27.06
C MET A 3 -9.01 26.66 -26.90
N PRO A 4 -9.49 25.63 -27.61
CA PRO A 4 -10.87 25.20 -27.50
C PRO A 4 -11.09 24.38 -26.22
N ALA A 5 -12.26 24.62 -25.64
CA ALA A 5 -12.76 24.02 -24.42
C ALA A 5 -12.97 22.50 -24.55
N CYS A 6 -12.61 21.77 -23.48
CA CYS A 6 -13.00 20.38 -23.27
C CYS A 6 -14.53 20.31 -23.19
N ALA A 7 -15.16 19.64 -24.16
CA ALA A 7 -16.59 19.43 -24.19
C ALA A 7 -17.01 18.47 -23.05
N LEU A 8 -17.79 19.01 -22.12
CA LEU A 8 -18.57 18.27 -21.12
C LEU A 8 -19.56 17.35 -21.85
N TYR A 9 -19.40 16.03 -21.73
CA TYR A 9 -20.43 15.07 -22.11
C TYR A 9 -21.42 14.87 -20.94
N PRO A 10 -22.74 15.05 -21.13
CA PRO A 10 -23.73 14.88 -20.07
C PRO A 10 -24.10 13.41 -19.86
N SER A 11 -24.23 13.04 -18.58
CA SER A 11 -25.06 11.95 -18.03
C SER A 11 -25.04 10.61 -18.78
N LEU A 12 -23.97 9.82 -18.59
CA LEU A 12 -24.00 8.38 -18.84
C LEU A 12 -24.39 7.65 -17.54
N THR A 13 -25.57 7.03 -17.53
CA THR A 13 -25.98 6.12 -16.46
C THR A 13 -25.03 4.90 -16.42
N PRO A 14 -24.65 4.39 -15.23
CA PRO A 14 -23.60 3.36 -15.09
C PRO A 14 -23.89 2.04 -15.82
N SER A 15 -25.16 1.77 -16.15
CA SER A 15 -25.64 0.50 -16.70
C SER A 15 -25.49 0.37 -18.21
N VAL A 16 -25.44 1.47 -18.96
CA VAL A 16 -25.46 1.44 -20.44
C VAL A 16 -24.05 1.35 -21.05
N CYS A 17 -23.05 1.96 -20.42
CA CYS A 17 -21.67 1.93 -20.93
C CYS A 17 -21.00 0.54 -20.80
N CYS A 18 -21.48 -0.31 -19.88
CA CYS A 18 -20.83 -1.59 -19.56
C CYS A 18 -21.13 -2.76 -20.51
N ARG A 19 -22.06 -2.64 -21.49
CA ARG A 19 -22.51 -3.78 -22.31
C ARG A 19 -21.75 -4.01 -23.63
N ASN A 20 -21.01 -3.02 -24.14
CA ASN A 20 -20.43 -3.08 -25.50
C ASN A 20 -18.91 -3.38 -25.58
N TRP A 21 -18.27 -3.83 -24.49
CA TRP A 21 -16.82 -4.08 -24.48
C TRP A 21 -16.48 -5.57 -24.64
N SER A 22 -16.87 -6.15 -25.77
CA SER A 22 -16.77 -7.60 -26.06
C SER A 22 -15.37 -8.12 -26.41
N THR A 23 -14.31 -7.30 -26.34
CA THR A 23 -12.96 -7.68 -26.79
C THR A 23 -11.86 -7.27 -25.81
N VAL A 24 -12.02 -7.61 -24.53
CA VAL A 24 -10.86 -7.68 -23.63
C VAL A 24 -10.23 -9.05 -23.88
N PRO A 25 -8.93 -9.14 -24.24
CA PRO A 25 -8.31 -10.43 -24.34
C PRO A 25 -8.51 -11.19 -23.01
N PRO A 26 -8.87 -12.49 -23.02
CA PRO A 26 -8.51 -13.36 -21.91
C PRO A 26 -6.97 -13.27 -21.78
N ASP A 27 -6.28 -13.87 -20.85
CA ASP A 27 -4.80 -13.82 -20.73
C ASP A 27 -4.11 -12.45 -20.50
N GLU A 28 -4.69 -11.30 -20.84
CA GLU A 28 -4.10 -9.97 -20.59
C GLU A 28 -4.74 -9.27 -19.39
N ARG A 29 -4.15 -9.47 -18.21
CA ARG A 29 -4.67 -8.86 -16.96
C ARG A 29 -4.72 -7.36 -17.08
N GLU A 30 -3.65 -6.74 -17.57
CA GLU A 30 -3.49 -5.29 -17.59
C GLU A 30 -4.27 -4.61 -18.73
N ALA A 31 -5.08 -5.34 -19.51
CA ALA A 31 -5.81 -4.80 -20.66
C ALA A 31 -6.76 -3.65 -20.29
N MET A 32 -7.35 -3.68 -19.09
CA MET A 32 -8.07 -2.55 -18.52
C MET A 32 -7.53 -2.27 -17.13
N PHE A 33 -6.53 -1.39 -17.06
CA PHE A 33 -5.80 -1.09 -15.84
C PHE A 33 -6.25 0.24 -15.24
N PHE A 34 -6.74 0.18 -14.00
CA PHE A 34 -6.94 1.37 -13.17
C PHE A 34 -5.81 1.43 -12.15
N GLY A 35 -5.12 2.56 -12.05
CA GLY A 35 -4.10 2.81 -11.02
C GLY A 35 -4.37 4.12 -10.30
N GLY A 36 -4.31 4.14 -8.97
CA GLY A 36 -4.71 5.32 -8.21
C GLY A 36 -4.69 5.15 -6.70
N LEU A 37 -5.37 6.08 -6.03
CA LEU A 37 -5.42 6.24 -4.59
C LEU A 37 -6.84 6.12 -4.08
N PHE A 38 -7.00 5.42 -2.96
CA PHE A 38 -8.11 5.61 -2.03
C PHE A 38 -7.62 6.38 -0.81
N ALA A 39 -8.22 7.54 -0.55
CA ALA A 39 -7.89 8.35 0.62
C ALA A 39 -8.47 7.74 1.89
N TYR A 40 -7.86 8.06 3.04
CA TYR A 40 -8.33 7.61 4.36
C TYR A 40 -9.78 8.03 4.62
N ASP A 41 -10.13 9.23 4.15
CA ASP A 41 -11.39 9.90 4.49
C ASP A 41 -12.59 9.34 3.70
N LEU A 42 -12.34 8.51 2.66
CA LEU A 42 -13.39 7.75 1.95
C LEU A 42 -14.25 6.90 2.90
N VAL A 43 -13.68 6.46 4.02
CA VAL A 43 -14.41 5.69 5.03
C VAL A 43 -15.61 6.46 5.63
N ALA A 44 -15.57 7.79 5.63
CA ALA A 44 -16.63 8.64 6.19
C ALA A 44 -17.95 8.51 5.40
N GLY A 45 -17.90 8.05 4.15
CA GLY A 45 -19.10 7.71 3.37
C GLY A 45 -19.76 6.39 3.77
N PHE A 46 -19.10 5.57 4.60
CA PHE A 46 -19.56 4.22 4.98
C PHE A 46 -19.69 4.02 6.49
N GLU A 47 -18.95 4.80 7.30
CA GLU A 47 -18.94 4.74 8.75
C GLU A 47 -19.24 6.12 9.34
N ASN A 48 -19.98 6.16 10.45
CA ASN A 48 -20.34 7.44 11.08
C ASN A 48 -19.13 8.05 11.80
N LEU A 49 -18.48 9.01 11.14
CA LEU A 49 -17.36 9.77 11.66
C LEU A 49 -17.73 11.24 11.85
N PRO A 50 -17.15 11.92 12.87
CA PRO A 50 -17.31 13.36 13.03
C PRO A 50 -16.84 14.11 11.77
N PRO A 51 -17.62 15.08 11.24
CA PRO A 51 -17.19 15.84 10.07
C PRO A 51 -15.88 16.59 10.32
N LEU A 52 -14.99 16.58 9.33
CA LEU A 52 -13.71 17.27 9.36
C LEU A 52 -13.68 18.23 8.18
N GLU A 53 -13.11 19.42 8.38
CA GLU A 53 -12.81 20.33 7.26
C GLU A 53 -11.72 19.70 6.39
N SER A 54 -11.62 20.09 5.11
CA SER A 54 -10.54 19.63 4.22
C SER A 54 -9.51 20.74 3.95
N ASP A 55 -8.24 20.46 4.26
CA ASP A 55 -7.07 21.32 4.04
C ASP A 55 -6.17 20.78 2.92
N THR A 56 -6.67 19.80 2.16
CA THR A 56 -5.89 19.13 1.11
C THR A 56 -6.71 19.00 -0.16
N ALA A 57 -6.07 19.25 -1.31
CA ALA A 57 -6.65 19.01 -2.62
C ALA A 57 -6.86 17.52 -2.98
N CYS A 58 -6.58 16.59 -2.05
CA CYS A 58 -6.78 15.16 -2.31
C CYS A 58 -8.27 14.82 -2.21
N PRO A 59 -8.89 14.27 -3.27
CA PRO A 59 -10.24 13.74 -3.20
C PRO A 59 -10.28 12.42 -2.41
N ASP A 60 -11.49 11.92 -2.10
CA ASP A 60 -11.69 10.64 -1.43
C ASP A 60 -11.12 9.44 -2.21
N TYR A 61 -11.09 9.55 -3.53
CA TYR A 61 -10.41 8.63 -4.43
C TYR A 61 -9.95 9.33 -5.71
N CYS A 62 -8.83 8.90 -6.27
CA CYS A 62 -8.33 9.38 -7.56
C CYS A 62 -7.72 8.21 -8.34
N PHE A 63 -8.25 7.89 -9.52
CA PHE A 63 -7.78 6.77 -10.34
C PHE A 63 -7.58 7.19 -11.79
N TYR A 64 -6.55 6.62 -12.41
CA TYR A 64 -6.26 6.76 -13.82
C TYR A 64 -6.62 5.47 -14.54
N LEU A 65 -7.37 5.59 -15.64
CA LEU A 65 -7.52 4.52 -16.61
C LEU A 65 -6.31 4.58 -17.55
N ALA A 66 -5.47 3.55 -17.54
CA ALA A 66 -4.29 3.52 -18.38
C ALA A 66 -4.68 3.31 -19.85
N GLU A 67 -4.37 4.30 -20.69
CA GLU A 67 -4.44 4.15 -22.14
C GLU A 67 -3.18 3.48 -22.70
N THR A 68 -2.00 3.84 -22.17
CA THR A 68 -0.72 3.21 -22.53
C THR A 68 0.03 2.86 -21.25
N LEU A 69 0.48 1.62 -21.16
CA LEU A 69 1.12 1.05 -19.99
C LEU A 69 2.47 0.43 -20.34
N LEU A 70 3.49 0.74 -19.55
CA LEU A 70 4.79 0.08 -19.56
C LEU A 70 4.91 -0.85 -18.36
N VAL A 71 5.19 -2.12 -18.61
CA VAL A 71 5.43 -3.13 -17.58
C VAL A 71 6.89 -3.59 -17.69
N ILE A 72 7.66 -3.32 -16.64
CA ILE A 72 9.09 -3.69 -16.58
C ILE A 72 9.23 -4.89 -15.65
N ASP A 73 9.55 -6.06 -16.20
CA ASP A 73 9.90 -7.24 -15.42
C ASP A 73 11.40 -7.23 -15.13
N HIS A 74 11.75 -6.84 -13.90
CA HIS A 74 13.15 -6.81 -13.45
C HIS A 74 13.79 -8.20 -13.33
N GLN A 75 13.01 -9.28 -13.21
CA GLN A 75 13.54 -10.64 -13.10
C GLN A 75 13.95 -11.17 -14.48
N THR A 76 13.06 -11.03 -15.47
CA THR A 76 13.34 -11.46 -16.85
C THR A 76 14.07 -10.40 -17.67
N LYS A 77 14.26 -9.19 -17.12
CA LYS A 77 14.85 -8.02 -17.77
C LYS A 77 14.15 -7.62 -19.08
N ASN A 78 12.83 -7.77 -19.11
CA ASN A 78 12.01 -7.45 -20.28
C ASN A 78 11.08 -6.27 -19.98
N THR A 79 10.88 -5.40 -20.97
CA THR A 79 9.90 -4.30 -20.92
C THR A 79 8.80 -4.57 -21.93
N ARG A 80 7.56 -4.64 -21.46
CA ARG A 80 6.36 -4.74 -22.28
C ARG A 80 5.70 -3.38 -22.38
N ILE A 81 5.38 -2.96 -23.60
CA ILE A 81 4.55 -1.77 -23.88
C ILE A 81 3.23 -2.27 -24.42
N GLN A 82 2.13 -1.80 -23.87
CA GLN A 82 0.78 -2.06 -24.38
C GLN A 82 -0.04 -0.78 -24.39
N SER A 83 -0.98 -0.69 -25.32
CA SER A 83 -1.99 0.36 -25.33
C SER A 83 -3.37 -0.27 -25.43
N SER A 84 -4.32 0.31 -24.72
CA SER A 84 -5.69 -0.18 -24.62
C SER A 84 -6.61 0.67 -25.50
N LEU A 85 -7.14 0.07 -26.56
CA LEU A 85 -8.09 0.71 -27.46
C LEU A 85 -9.51 0.42 -26.97
N PHE A 86 -10.19 1.45 -26.46
CA PHE A 86 -11.55 1.32 -25.89
C PHE A 86 -12.68 1.56 -26.90
N THR A 87 -12.36 2.10 -28.08
CA THR A 87 -13.33 2.39 -29.14
C THR A 87 -12.87 1.78 -30.47
N PRO A 88 -13.78 1.35 -31.36
CA PRO A 88 -13.40 0.71 -32.63
C PRO A 88 -12.95 1.71 -33.71
N LEU A 89 -12.49 2.90 -33.33
CA LEU A 89 -12.08 3.96 -34.27
C LEU A 89 -10.67 3.68 -34.80
N GLU A 90 -10.52 3.54 -36.11
CA GLU A 90 -9.22 3.26 -36.73
C GLU A 90 -8.22 4.43 -36.56
N SER A 91 -8.70 5.67 -36.47
CA SER A 91 -7.86 6.84 -36.18
C SER A 91 -7.19 6.73 -34.81
N GLU A 92 -7.91 6.27 -33.79
CA GLU A 92 -7.35 6.06 -32.45
C GLU A 92 -6.36 4.90 -32.44
N LYS A 93 -6.65 3.83 -33.17
CA LYS A 93 -5.70 2.72 -33.35
C LYS A 93 -4.38 3.17 -33.99
N GLN A 94 -4.45 4.01 -35.02
CA GLN A 94 -3.26 4.60 -35.64
C GLN A 94 -2.49 5.49 -34.66
N ARG A 95 -3.18 6.37 -33.93
CA ARG A 95 -2.57 7.24 -32.89
C ARG A 95 -1.84 6.43 -31.82
N LEU A 96 -2.48 5.39 -31.28
CA LEU A 96 -1.88 4.51 -30.26
C LEU A 96 -0.69 3.72 -30.80
N THR A 97 -0.78 3.23 -32.05
CA THR A 97 0.34 2.53 -32.70
C THR A 97 1.55 3.43 -32.88
N GLN A 98 1.33 4.68 -33.32
CA GLN A 98 2.38 5.69 -33.41
C GLN A 98 2.97 6.02 -32.03
N ARG A 99 2.13 6.13 -30.99
CA ARG A 99 2.58 6.36 -29.62
C ARG A 99 3.48 5.23 -29.11
N ILE A 100 3.13 3.97 -29.37
CA ILE A 100 3.98 2.82 -29.02
C ILE A 100 5.33 2.91 -29.76
N ALA A 101 5.33 3.24 -31.05
CA ALA A 101 6.58 3.40 -31.82
C ALA A 101 7.48 4.50 -31.24
N GLN A 102 6.90 5.65 -30.87
CA GLN A 102 7.63 6.75 -30.20
C GLN A 102 8.24 6.29 -28.87
N LEU A 103 7.46 5.61 -28.02
CA LEU A 103 7.94 5.12 -26.73
C LEU A 103 9.07 4.09 -26.90
N ARG A 104 8.99 3.23 -27.92
CA ARG A 104 10.08 2.30 -28.24
C ARG A 104 11.37 3.02 -28.61
N GLN A 105 11.28 4.08 -29.39
CA GLN A 105 12.45 4.90 -29.72
C GLN A 105 13.03 5.56 -28.46
N GLN A 106 12.19 6.18 -27.63
CA GLN A 106 12.61 6.84 -26.39
C GLN A 106 13.31 5.88 -25.41
N LEU A 107 12.88 4.62 -25.34
CA LEU A 107 13.53 3.61 -24.49
C LEU A 107 14.95 3.24 -24.94
N ASN A 108 15.33 3.52 -26.19
CA ASN A 108 16.67 3.29 -26.71
C ASN A 108 17.60 4.50 -26.51
N GLU A 109 17.05 5.66 -26.16
CA GLU A 109 17.82 6.86 -25.91
C GLU A 109 18.31 6.90 -24.45
N PRO A 110 19.53 7.41 -24.19
CA PRO A 110 20.00 7.57 -22.82
C PRO A 110 19.09 8.55 -22.06
N PRO A 111 18.63 8.20 -20.84
CA PRO A 111 17.72 9.07 -20.11
C PRO A 111 18.43 10.37 -19.69
N ALA A 112 17.75 11.49 -19.84
CA ALA A 112 18.21 12.77 -19.30
C ALA A 112 18.32 12.70 -17.76
N PRO A 113 19.25 13.45 -17.15
CA PRO A 113 19.33 13.54 -15.70
C PRO A 113 18.04 14.13 -15.12
N LEU A 114 17.65 13.69 -13.93
CA LEU A 114 16.48 14.22 -13.25
C LEU A 114 16.68 15.71 -12.94
N PRO A 115 15.69 16.58 -13.20
CA PRO A 115 15.78 17.99 -12.84
C PRO A 115 15.77 18.13 -11.31
N VAL A 116 16.76 18.85 -10.78
CA VAL A 116 16.91 19.11 -9.34
C VAL A 116 16.95 20.61 -9.10
N THR A 117 15.99 21.11 -8.34
CA THR A 117 16.00 22.47 -7.80
C THR A 117 16.61 22.42 -6.42
N LYS A 118 17.76 23.08 -6.25
CA LYS A 118 18.40 23.19 -4.93
C LYS A 118 17.54 24.05 -4.01
N VAL A 119 17.36 23.59 -2.79
CA VAL A 119 16.73 24.37 -1.73
C VAL A 119 17.84 24.80 -0.77
N GLU A 120 18.00 26.11 -0.59
CA GLU A 120 19.11 26.70 0.17
C GLU A 120 19.01 26.42 1.67
N SER A 121 17.79 26.42 2.23
CA SER A 121 17.53 26.12 3.63
C SER A 121 16.39 25.10 3.77
N MET A 122 16.65 24.03 4.51
CA MET A 122 15.69 22.96 4.79
C MET A 122 15.32 23.00 6.27
N THR A 123 14.25 23.71 6.60
CA THR A 123 13.67 23.71 7.94
C THR A 123 12.43 22.83 7.95
N CYS A 124 12.49 21.73 8.71
CA CYS A 124 11.33 20.89 8.94
C CYS A 124 10.42 21.63 9.92
N ASP A 125 9.25 22.04 9.46
CA ASP A 125 8.26 22.59 10.37
C ASP A 125 7.74 21.46 11.28
N CYS A 126 8.21 21.52 12.52
CA CYS A 126 7.81 20.66 13.62
C CYS A 126 7.23 21.50 14.77
N GLU A 127 6.33 22.46 14.48
CA GLU A 127 5.68 23.37 15.46
C GLU A 127 5.77 22.90 16.94
N SER A 128 6.67 23.53 17.71
CA SER A 128 7.08 23.14 19.06
C SER A 128 5.98 23.33 20.12
N GLU A 129 5.04 24.26 19.92
CA GLU A 129 3.87 24.46 20.80
C GLU A 129 2.93 23.23 20.86
N ARG A 130 3.05 22.30 19.90
CA ARG A 130 2.21 21.11 19.79
C ARG A 130 2.58 19.98 20.74
N MET A 131 3.72 20.01 21.43
CA MET A 131 4.13 18.92 22.32
C MET A 131 3.19 18.79 23.54
N LYS A 132 2.77 19.91 24.14
CA LYS A 132 1.87 19.93 25.30
C LYS A 132 0.44 19.49 24.95
N SER A 133 -0.08 19.88 23.79
CA SER A 133 -1.40 19.41 23.30
C SER A 133 -1.37 17.93 22.95
N THR A 134 -0.26 17.44 22.39
CA THR A 134 -0.04 16.02 22.08
C THR A 134 -0.02 15.16 23.36
N ALA A 135 0.67 15.60 24.42
CA ALA A 135 0.68 14.89 25.70
C ALA A 135 -0.71 14.78 26.34
N ARG A 136 -1.49 15.88 26.31
CA ARG A 136 -2.89 15.86 26.77
C ARG A 136 -3.75 14.90 25.96
N TRP A 137 -3.54 14.86 24.65
CA TRP A 137 -4.26 13.94 23.77
C TRP A 137 -3.90 12.48 24.07
N TYR A 138 -2.61 12.14 24.26
CA TYR A 138 -2.20 10.79 24.66
C TYR A 138 -2.79 10.40 26.01
N ALA A 139 -2.77 11.29 27.01
CA ALA A 139 -3.40 11.03 28.31
C ALA A 139 -4.92 10.83 28.21
N LYS A 140 -5.59 11.48 27.24
CA LYS A 140 -7.01 11.25 26.95
C LYS A 140 -7.24 9.89 26.30
N MET A 141 -6.40 9.47 25.36
CA MET A 141 -6.52 8.15 24.73
C MET A 141 -6.21 7.02 25.72
N GLN A 142 -5.21 7.18 26.59
CA GLN A 142 -4.94 6.21 27.66
C GLN A 142 -6.11 6.07 28.62
N ARG A 143 -6.84 7.16 28.91
CA ARG A 143 -8.09 7.11 29.69
C ARG A 143 -9.19 6.36 28.93
N ALA A 144 -9.36 6.59 27.63
CA ALA A 144 -10.30 5.85 26.81
C ALA A 144 -9.96 4.34 26.75
N ILE A 145 -8.66 3.99 26.75
CA ILE A 145 -8.20 2.61 26.83
C ILE A 145 -8.58 1.99 28.19
N ARG A 146 -8.27 2.68 29.30
CA ARG A 146 -8.62 2.21 30.65
C ARG A 146 -10.13 2.10 30.89
N ALA A 147 -10.91 2.96 30.23
CA ALA A 147 -12.38 2.92 30.26
C ALA A 147 -12.97 1.79 29.39
N GLY A 148 -12.15 1.06 28.62
CA GLY A 148 -12.60 -0.02 27.75
C GLY A 148 -13.24 0.44 26.44
N GLU A 149 -13.11 1.72 26.06
CA GLU A 149 -13.65 2.22 24.79
C GLU A 149 -12.87 1.71 23.58
N ILE A 150 -11.55 1.57 23.75
CA ILE A 150 -10.60 1.09 22.74
C ILE A 150 -9.50 0.25 23.40
N PHE A 151 -8.94 -0.69 22.67
CA PHE A 151 -7.73 -1.40 23.07
C PHE A 151 -6.48 -0.67 22.57
N GLN A 152 -6.54 -0.11 21.37
CA GLN A 152 -5.45 0.63 20.74
C GLN A 152 -5.99 1.74 19.85
N VAL A 153 -5.23 2.83 19.75
CA VAL A 153 -5.41 3.88 18.77
C VAL A 153 -4.06 4.29 18.22
N VAL A 154 -4.00 4.56 16.92
CA VAL A 154 -2.77 4.94 16.23
C VAL A 154 -2.86 6.42 15.87
N PRO A 155 -2.36 7.37 16.68
CA PRO A 155 -2.26 8.77 16.28
C PRO A 155 -1.27 8.97 15.13
N SER A 156 -1.40 10.07 14.39
CA SER A 156 -0.36 10.55 13.48
C SER A 156 -0.06 12.03 13.74
N ARG A 157 1.08 12.48 13.22
CA ARG A 157 1.45 13.90 13.16
C ARG A 157 1.98 14.20 11.76
N ARG A 158 1.86 15.45 11.33
CA ARG A 158 2.33 15.90 10.01
C ARG A 158 3.61 16.71 10.18
N PHE A 159 4.59 16.40 9.36
CA PHE A 159 5.80 17.19 9.15
C PHE A 159 5.71 17.81 7.75
N SER A 160 6.25 19.01 7.58
CA SER A 160 6.25 19.72 6.30
C SER A 160 7.64 20.24 5.96
N LEU A 161 8.02 20.06 4.70
CA LEU A 161 9.30 20.48 4.13
C LEU A 161 9.05 20.92 2.67
N PRO A 162 9.75 21.95 2.17
CA PRO A 162 9.70 22.31 0.76
C PRO A 162 10.25 21.16 -0.11
N CYS A 163 9.53 20.79 -1.17
CA CYS A 163 9.92 19.71 -2.07
C CYS A 163 9.65 20.08 -3.54
N PRO A 164 10.47 20.96 -4.13
CA PRO A 164 10.28 21.43 -5.52
C PRO A 164 10.53 20.32 -6.56
N SER A 165 11.38 19.33 -6.24
CA SER A 165 11.75 18.23 -7.15
C SER A 165 11.31 16.88 -6.61
N ALA A 166 10.00 16.62 -6.62
CA ALA A 166 9.40 15.42 -6.04
C ALA A 166 9.98 14.11 -6.59
N LEU A 167 10.23 14.02 -7.91
CA LEU A 167 10.78 12.82 -8.54
C LEU A 167 12.24 12.55 -8.10
N ALA A 168 13.04 13.61 -7.95
CA ALA A 168 14.40 13.49 -7.42
C ALA A 168 14.41 13.05 -5.95
N ALA A 169 13.49 13.58 -5.12
CA ALA A 169 13.32 13.13 -3.75
C ALA A 169 12.89 11.64 -3.67
N TYR A 170 12.00 11.21 -4.57
CA TYR A 170 11.61 9.80 -4.68
C TYR A 170 12.78 8.89 -5.10
N ASP A 171 13.66 9.32 -6.02
CA ASP A 171 14.85 8.56 -6.41
C ASP A 171 15.83 8.37 -5.24
N VAL A 172 16.02 9.41 -4.42
CA VAL A 172 16.81 9.32 -3.17
C VAL A 172 16.13 8.38 -2.16
N LEU A 173 14.80 8.43 -2.02
CA LEU A 173 14.04 7.51 -1.17
C LEU A 173 14.20 6.05 -1.62
N LYS A 174 14.15 5.80 -2.94
CA LYS A 174 14.33 4.46 -3.54
C LYS A 174 15.70 3.88 -3.26
N LYS A 175 16.75 4.69 -3.34
CA LYS A 175 18.13 4.28 -3.08
C LYS A 175 18.39 4.04 -1.58
N SER A 176 17.84 4.90 -0.72
CA SER A 176 18.05 4.80 0.73
C SER A 176 17.19 3.71 1.39
N ASN A 177 15.89 3.64 1.07
CA ASN A 177 14.90 2.80 1.74
C ASN A 177 14.10 1.95 0.74
N PRO A 178 14.76 1.02 0.01
CA PRO A 178 14.07 0.14 -0.91
C PRO A 178 13.03 -0.68 -0.16
N SER A 179 11.78 -0.59 -0.61
CA SER A 179 10.63 -1.26 -0.01
C SER A 179 9.88 -2.08 -1.06
N PRO A 180 9.13 -3.12 -0.67
CA PRO A 180 8.37 -3.94 -1.62
C PRO A 180 7.36 -3.12 -2.41
N TYR A 181 6.84 -2.04 -1.82
CA TYR A 181 5.78 -1.22 -2.40
C TYR A 181 6.23 0.24 -2.55
N MET A 182 6.84 0.54 -3.69
CA MET A 182 7.23 1.89 -4.04
C MET A 182 6.28 2.50 -5.06
N PHE A 183 5.97 3.78 -4.91
CA PHE A 183 5.06 4.48 -5.81
C PHE A 183 5.42 5.95 -5.98
N PHE A 184 5.11 6.45 -7.16
CA PHE A 184 5.12 7.86 -7.52
C PHE A 184 3.87 8.13 -8.37
N MET A 185 3.00 9.00 -7.87
CA MET A 185 1.74 9.41 -8.48
C MET A 185 1.80 10.92 -8.71
N GLN A 186 1.67 11.33 -9.96
CA GLN A 186 1.65 12.72 -10.38
C GLN A 186 0.26 13.05 -10.90
N ASP A 187 -0.51 13.72 -10.06
CA ASP A 187 -1.84 14.23 -10.38
C ASP A 187 -1.76 15.69 -10.82
N ASN A 188 -2.87 16.23 -11.33
CA ASN A 188 -2.97 17.65 -11.67
C ASN A 188 -2.84 18.54 -10.42
N ASP A 189 -3.39 18.10 -9.29
CA ASP A 189 -3.47 18.94 -8.08
C ASP A 189 -2.38 18.61 -7.05
N PHE A 190 -1.74 17.45 -7.14
CA PHE A 190 -0.73 17.03 -6.19
C PHE A 190 0.25 15.99 -6.74
N SER A 191 1.39 15.86 -6.06
CA SER A 191 2.29 14.71 -6.21
C SER A 191 2.31 13.89 -4.92
N LEU A 192 2.24 12.57 -5.06
CA LEU A 192 2.28 11.61 -3.96
C LEU A 192 3.33 10.54 -4.25
N PHE A 193 4.31 10.38 -3.38
CA PHE A 193 5.31 9.34 -3.50
C PHE A 193 5.63 8.72 -2.15
N GLY A 194 6.14 7.49 -2.16
CA GLY A 194 6.45 6.78 -0.93
C GLY A 194 7.06 5.39 -1.14
N ALA A 195 7.49 4.82 -0.03
CA ALA A 195 8.03 3.48 0.08
C ALA A 195 7.35 2.79 1.28
N SER A 196 6.38 1.92 0.99
CA SER A 196 5.60 1.19 2.00
C SER A 196 6.19 -0.20 2.24
N PRO A 197 6.43 -0.60 3.50
CA PRO A 197 6.83 -1.96 3.83
C PRO A 197 5.66 -2.96 3.78
N GLU A 198 4.42 -2.48 3.85
CA GLU A 198 3.21 -3.28 4.07
C GLU A 198 2.28 -3.26 2.84
N SER A 199 1.66 -4.41 2.55
CA SER A 199 0.48 -4.50 1.68
C SER A 199 -0.78 -4.40 2.52
N SER A 200 -1.68 -3.49 2.16
CA SER A 200 -2.95 -3.36 2.86
C SER A 200 -3.89 -4.53 2.57
N LEU A 201 -4.08 -4.85 1.29
CA LEU A 201 -4.96 -5.93 0.86
C LEU A 201 -4.48 -6.46 -0.49
N LYS A 202 -4.30 -7.76 -0.59
CA LYS A 202 -3.91 -8.43 -1.82
C LYS A 202 -4.98 -9.46 -2.17
N TYR A 203 -5.30 -9.61 -3.44
CA TYR A 203 -6.36 -10.49 -3.88
C TYR A 203 -5.89 -11.26 -5.11
N ASP A 204 -5.97 -12.58 -5.15
CA ASP A 204 -5.70 -13.32 -6.37
C ASP A 204 -7.02 -13.63 -7.07
N ALA A 205 -7.29 -13.02 -8.23
CA ALA A 205 -8.59 -13.19 -8.89
C ALA A 205 -8.86 -14.63 -9.34
N LEU A 206 -7.80 -15.45 -9.49
CA LEU A 206 -7.96 -16.86 -9.85
C LEU A 206 -8.35 -17.77 -8.72
N SER A 207 -7.51 -17.83 -7.69
CA SER A 207 -7.77 -18.65 -6.51
C SER A 207 -8.84 -18.02 -5.65
N ARG A 208 -9.26 -16.79 -5.99
CA ARG A 208 -10.09 -15.90 -5.20
C ARG A 208 -9.50 -15.67 -3.80
N GLN A 209 -8.22 -15.95 -3.61
CA GLN A 209 -7.55 -15.81 -2.33
C GLN A 209 -7.33 -14.34 -2.03
N ILE A 210 -7.86 -13.86 -0.91
CA ILE A 210 -7.60 -12.54 -0.40
C ILE A 210 -6.68 -12.62 0.82
N GLU A 211 -5.75 -11.68 0.94
CA GLU A 211 -4.68 -11.66 1.94
C GLU A 211 -4.60 -10.29 2.60
N ILE A 212 -4.44 -10.26 3.93
CA ILE A 212 -4.09 -9.07 4.73
C ILE A 212 -2.82 -9.38 5.51
N TYR A 213 -1.92 -8.40 5.57
CA TYR A 213 -0.62 -8.50 6.25
C TYR A 213 -0.55 -7.57 7.47
N PRO A 214 -1.17 -7.93 8.61
CA PRO A 214 -0.98 -7.15 9.82
C PRO A 214 0.50 -7.09 10.22
N ILE A 215 0.98 -5.87 10.46
CA ILE A 215 2.33 -5.60 10.95
C ILE A 215 2.25 -4.87 12.29
N ALA A 216 2.94 -5.39 13.30
CA ALA A 216 3.25 -4.72 14.56
C ALA A 216 4.65 -5.14 15.02
N GLY A 217 5.18 -4.57 16.10
CA GLY A 217 6.54 -4.87 16.53
C GLY A 217 7.58 -4.36 15.54
N THR A 218 8.24 -3.25 15.86
CA THR A 218 9.35 -2.74 15.05
C THR A 218 10.61 -2.66 15.88
N ARG A 219 11.72 -3.18 15.35
CA ARG A 219 13.05 -2.99 15.92
C ARG A 219 14.05 -2.57 14.85
N PRO A 220 15.06 -1.75 15.19
CA PRO A 220 16.16 -1.47 14.28
C PRO A 220 16.96 -2.75 13.99
N ARG A 221 17.65 -2.79 12.84
CA ARG A 221 18.57 -3.90 12.53
C ARG A 221 19.82 -3.84 13.41
N GLY A 222 20.33 -5.00 13.80
CA GLY A 222 21.59 -5.11 14.55
C GLY A 222 22.77 -4.66 13.70
N ARG A 223 23.37 -3.50 14.03
CA ARG A 223 24.49 -2.91 13.27
C ARG A 223 25.69 -2.65 14.16
N ARG A 224 26.88 -2.76 13.58
CA ARG A 224 28.14 -2.34 14.20
C ARG A 224 28.33 -0.83 14.06
N ALA A 225 29.36 -0.29 14.74
CA ALA A 225 29.71 1.13 14.68
C ALA A 225 30.03 1.63 13.26
N ASP A 226 30.57 0.76 12.40
CA ASP A 226 30.85 1.04 10.98
C ASP A 226 29.60 1.00 10.09
N GLY A 227 28.43 0.68 10.66
CA GLY A 227 27.17 0.54 9.95
C GLY A 227 26.94 -0.83 9.31
N SER A 228 27.90 -1.77 9.33
CA SER A 228 27.72 -3.12 8.82
C SER A 228 26.73 -3.93 9.68
N LEU A 229 26.08 -4.95 9.08
CA LEU A 229 25.12 -5.79 9.79
C LEU A 229 25.84 -6.77 10.72
N ASP A 230 25.49 -6.75 12.00
CA ASP A 230 25.91 -7.76 12.97
C ASP A 230 24.81 -8.82 13.13
N ARG A 231 25.06 -10.04 12.65
CA ARG A 231 24.05 -11.12 12.65
C ARG A 231 23.73 -11.64 14.04
N ASP A 232 24.70 -11.63 14.96
CA ASP A 232 24.46 -12.11 16.32
C ASP A 232 23.55 -11.12 17.05
N LEU A 233 23.90 -9.83 17.01
CA LEU A 233 23.07 -8.77 17.57
C LEU A 233 21.68 -8.72 16.91
N ASP A 234 21.59 -8.83 15.59
CA ASP A 234 20.31 -8.83 14.85
C ASP A 234 19.40 -10.00 15.27
N SER A 235 19.97 -11.16 15.61
CA SER A 235 19.20 -12.32 16.11
C SER A 235 18.71 -12.14 17.54
N ARG A 236 19.50 -11.48 18.40
CA ARG A 236 19.09 -11.14 19.77
C ARG A 236 17.97 -10.10 19.77
N ILE A 237 18.06 -9.10 18.91
CA ILE A 237 17.00 -8.10 18.71
C ILE A 237 15.71 -8.77 18.19
N GLU A 238 15.82 -9.74 17.27
CA GLU A 238 14.66 -10.52 16.85
C GLU A 238 14.02 -11.26 18.03
N LEU A 239 14.84 -11.93 18.86
CA LEU A 239 14.34 -12.67 20.02
C LEU A 239 13.66 -11.73 21.02
N GLU A 240 14.28 -10.59 21.34
CA GLU A 240 13.70 -9.55 22.19
C GLU A 240 12.30 -9.16 21.69
N MET A 241 12.17 -8.81 20.41
CA MET A 241 10.90 -8.43 19.79
C MET A 241 9.84 -9.55 19.85
N ARG A 242 10.24 -10.82 19.72
CA ARG A 242 9.33 -11.97 19.81
C ARG A 242 8.86 -12.25 21.23
N THR A 243 9.69 -11.95 22.22
CA THR A 243 9.41 -12.20 23.65
C THR A 243 8.79 -11.00 24.36
N ASP A 244 8.76 -9.83 23.72
CA ASP A 244 8.07 -8.65 24.23
C ASP A 244 6.55 -8.90 24.25
N HIS A 245 6.02 -9.07 25.46
CA HIS A 245 4.61 -9.40 25.68
C HIS A 245 3.69 -8.27 25.21
N LYS A 246 4.16 -7.02 25.26
CA LYS A 246 3.38 -5.87 24.82
C LYS A 246 3.21 -5.92 23.30
N GLU A 247 4.31 -6.00 22.56
CA GLU A 247 4.31 -6.05 21.09
C GLU A 247 3.54 -7.27 20.58
N LEU A 248 3.71 -8.42 21.24
CA LEU A 248 2.97 -9.63 20.88
C LEU A 248 1.46 -9.46 21.09
N SER A 249 1.04 -8.84 22.20
CA SER A 249 -0.39 -8.58 22.48
C SER A 249 -1.02 -7.61 21.47
N GLU A 250 -0.31 -6.52 21.13
CA GLU A 250 -0.74 -5.56 20.11
C GLU A 250 -0.86 -6.25 18.74
N HIS A 251 0.12 -7.09 18.40
CA HIS A 251 0.12 -7.85 17.14
C HIS A 251 -1.03 -8.85 17.04
N LEU A 252 -1.25 -9.67 18.07
CA LEU A 252 -2.34 -10.67 18.08
C LEU A 252 -3.71 -10.02 17.94
N MET A 253 -3.92 -8.86 18.59
CA MET A 253 -5.14 -8.08 18.43
C MET A 253 -5.35 -7.60 16.99
N LEU A 254 -4.29 -7.18 16.29
CA LEU A 254 -4.38 -6.81 14.87
C LEU A 254 -4.61 -8.03 13.96
N VAL A 255 -4.05 -9.18 14.30
CA VAL A 255 -4.35 -10.45 13.61
C VAL A 255 -5.84 -10.80 13.76
N ASP A 256 -6.40 -10.64 14.95
CA ASP A 256 -7.82 -10.85 15.19
C ASP A 256 -8.70 -9.84 14.46
N LEU A 257 -8.27 -8.58 14.36
CA LEU A 257 -8.97 -7.59 13.55
C LEU A 257 -8.95 -7.96 12.06
N ALA A 258 -7.80 -8.39 11.53
CA ALA A 258 -7.69 -8.89 10.15
C ALA A 258 -8.57 -10.13 9.93
N ARG A 259 -8.66 -11.03 10.93
CA ARG A 259 -9.60 -12.16 10.90
C ARG A 259 -11.05 -11.70 10.89
N ASN A 260 -11.42 -10.65 11.61
CA ASN A 260 -12.77 -10.10 11.59
C ASN A 260 -13.09 -9.48 10.21
N ASP A 261 -12.19 -8.67 9.68
CA ASP A 261 -12.37 -8.02 8.37
C ASP A 261 -12.60 -9.05 7.26
N LEU A 262 -11.75 -10.09 7.19
CA LEU A 262 -11.93 -11.17 6.21
C LEU A 262 -13.18 -12.04 6.50
N ALA A 263 -13.74 -12.01 7.72
CA ALA A 263 -14.99 -12.71 8.05
C ALA A 263 -16.20 -12.20 7.30
N ARG A 264 -16.22 -10.90 7.07
CA ARG A 264 -17.35 -10.24 6.45
C ARG A 264 -17.47 -10.56 4.96
N ILE A 265 -16.36 -10.96 4.33
CA ILE A 265 -16.26 -11.06 2.86
C ILE A 265 -15.79 -12.43 2.34
N CYS A 266 -15.23 -13.29 3.18
CA CYS A 266 -14.77 -14.62 2.75
C CYS A 266 -15.84 -15.69 2.95
N THR A 267 -15.76 -16.76 2.16
CA THR A 267 -16.61 -17.95 2.32
C THR A 267 -16.43 -18.49 3.76
N PRO A 268 -17.52 -18.77 4.51
CA PRO A 268 -17.41 -19.32 5.86
C PRO A 268 -16.52 -20.56 5.90
N GLY A 269 -15.62 -20.64 6.89
CA GLY A 269 -14.65 -21.74 7.03
C GLY A 269 -13.39 -21.64 6.15
N SER A 270 -13.34 -20.77 5.13
CA SER A 270 -12.18 -20.66 4.23
C SER A 270 -11.01 -19.85 4.79
N ARG A 271 -11.25 -19.02 5.81
CA ARG A 271 -10.28 -18.04 6.31
C ARG A 271 -9.48 -18.59 7.48
N TYR A 272 -8.17 -18.41 7.43
CA TYR A 272 -7.25 -18.81 8.49
C TYR A 272 -6.01 -17.90 8.53
N VAL A 273 -5.23 -17.99 9.60
CA VAL A 273 -3.93 -17.33 9.70
C VAL A 273 -2.91 -18.27 9.07
N ALA A 274 -2.41 -17.90 7.89
CA ALA A 274 -1.49 -18.73 7.12
C ALA A 274 -0.06 -18.67 7.66
N ASP A 275 0.38 -17.49 8.10
CA ASP A 275 1.66 -17.29 8.75
C ASP A 275 1.43 -16.48 10.03
N LEU A 276 1.82 -17.01 11.18
CA LEU A 276 1.73 -16.33 12.47
C LEU A 276 3.13 -15.90 12.92
N THR A 277 3.24 -14.64 13.34
CA THR A 277 4.44 -14.03 13.96
C THR A 277 5.76 -14.31 13.23
N LYS A 278 5.76 -14.17 11.89
CA LYS A 278 6.99 -14.20 11.08
C LYS A 278 7.74 -12.88 11.23
N VAL A 279 9.06 -12.89 11.05
CA VAL A 279 9.87 -11.66 11.03
C VAL A 279 10.32 -11.35 9.61
N ASP A 280 9.91 -10.19 9.10
CA ASP A 280 10.39 -9.65 7.83
C ASP A 280 11.47 -8.59 8.10
N ARG A 281 12.60 -8.72 7.40
CA ARG A 281 13.78 -7.86 7.57
C ARG A 281 13.92 -6.92 6.39
N TYR A 282 14.01 -5.63 6.69
CA TYR A 282 14.25 -4.54 5.74
C TYR A 282 15.64 -3.94 6.00
N SER A 283 16.00 -2.89 5.23
CA SER A 283 17.31 -2.25 5.31
C SER A 283 17.63 -1.75 6.72
N PHE A 284 16.72 -1.02 7.37
CA PHE A 284 16.97 -0.41 8.68
C PHE A 284 16.15 -0.97 9.82
N VAL A 285 15.07 -1.69 9.51
CA VAL A 285 14.14 -2.23 10.52
C VAL A 285 13.79 -3.69 10.24
N MET A 286 13.30 -4.36 11.27
CA MET A 286 12.60 -5.64 11.16
C MET A 286 11.21 -5.51 11.79
N HIS A 287 10.26 -6.29 11.27
CA HIS A 287 8.87 -6.23 11.66
C HIS A 287 8.32 -7.60 12.03
N LEU A 288 7.44 -7.66 13.04
CA LEU A 288 6.60 -8.84 13.28
C LEU A 288 5.40 -8.80 12.35
N VAL A 289 5.30 -9.79 11.47
CA VAL A 289 4.32 -9.86 10.39
C VAL A 289 3.51 -11.12 10.56
N SER A 290 2.21 -11.03 10.27
CA SER A 290 1.38 -12.21 10.07
C SER A 290 0.62 -12.07 8.77
N ARG A 291 0.11 -13.19 8.29
CA ARG A 291 -0.63 -13.26 7.03
C ARG A 291 -1.95 -13.97 7.27
N VAL A 292 -3.04 -13.24 7.12
CA VAL A 292 -4.38 -13.79 7.21
C VAL A 292 -4.93 -13.91 5.79
N VAL A 293 -5.41 -15.10 5.44
CA VAL A 293 -5.93 -15.39 4.10
C VAL A 293 -7.34 -15.94 4.16
N GLY A 294 -8.08 -15.81 3.08
CA GLY A 294 -9.38 -16.47 2.90
C GLY A 294 -9.80 -16.49 1.44
N GLU A 295 -10.86 -17.21 1.12
CA GLU A 295 -11.46 -17.22 -0.22
C GLU A 295 -12.57 -16.18 -0.29
N LEU A 296 -12.46 -15.19 -1.18
CA LEU A 296 -13.49 -14.17 -1.38
C LEU A 296 -14.79 -14.81 -1.86
N ARG A 297 -15.90 -14.55 -1.16
CA ARG A 297 -17.23 -15.08 -1.51
C ARG A 297 -17.57 -14.82 -2.97
N SER A 298 -18.21 -15.78 -3.63
CA SER A 298 -18.50 -15.74 -5.07
C SER A 298 -19.37 -14.57 -5.51
N ASP A 299 -20.18 -14.01 -4.63
CA ASP A 299 -21.06 -12.86 -4.88
C ASP A 299 -20.37 -11.50 -4.72
N LEU A 300 -19.13 -11.49 -4.20
CA LEU A 300 -18.37 -10.28 -3.96
C LEU A 300 -17.22 -10.12 -4.95
N ASP A 301 -16.87 -8.85 -5.19
CA ASP A 301 -15.66 -8.46 -5.88
C ASP A 301 -14.68 -7.76 -4.93
N VAL A 302 -13.50 -7.47 -5.44
CA VAL A 302 -12.42 -6.88 -4.65
C VAL A 302 -12.68 -5.45 -4.17
N LEU A 303 -13.61 -4.71 -4.80
CA LEU A 303 -14.00 -3.38 -4.29
C LEU A 303 -14.91 -3.51 -3.07
N HIS A 304 -15.78 -4.53 -3.05
CA HIS A 304 -16.50 -4.89 -1.83
C HIS A 304 -15.53 -5.31 -0.72
N ALA A 305 -14.49 -6.07 -1.07
CA ALA A 305 -13.44 -6.43 -0.13
C ALA A 305 -12.69 -5.21 0.42
N TYR A 306 -12.27 -4.30 -0.47
CA TYR A 306 -11.63 -3.05 -0.06
C TYR A 306 -12.53 -2.25 0.88
N ARG A 307 -13.83 -2.10 0.55
CA ARG A 307 -14.82 -1.42 1.39
C ARG A 307 -14.91 -2.04 2.79
N ALA A 308 -15.02 -3.37 2.88
CA ALA A 308 -15.13 -4.05 4.17
C ALA A 308 -13.86 -3.91 5.03
N CYS A 309 -12.70 -3.85 4.38
CA CYS A 309 -11.40 -3.72 5.03
C CYS A 309 -10.92 -2.28 5.11
N MET A 310 -11.72 -1.25 4.75
CA MET A 310 -11.26 0.15 4.72
C MET A 310 -10.55 0.53 6.01
N ASN A 311 -9.43 1.24 5.86
CA ASN A 311 -8.52 1.66 6.92
C ASN A 311 -8.03 0.50 7.79
N MET A 312 -6.82 0.02 7.48
CA MET A 312 -6.15 -1.05 8.23
C MET A 312 -6.05 -0.73 9.72
N GLY A 313 -6.13 -1.76 10.56
CA GLY A 313 -5.96 -1.64 12.02
C GLY A 313 -4.62 -1.00 12.41
N THR A 314 -3.57 -1.31 11.63
CA THR A 314 -2.22 -0.74 11.76
C THR A 314 -2.19 0.79 11.66
N LEU A 315 -3.22 1.38 11.05
CA LEU A 315 -3.35 2.81 10.78
C LEU A 315 -4.59 3.44 11.44
N SER A 316 -5.31 2.71 12.29
CA SER A 316 -6.50 3.20 12.98
C SER A 316 -6.48 2.81 14.45
N GLY A 317 -6.77 1.54 14.74
CA GLY A 317 -6.80 0.97 16.07
C GLY A 317 -7.86 -0.12 16.19
N ALA A 318 -8.17 -0.52 17.42
CA ALA A 318 -9.14 -1.54 17.74
C ALA A 318 -9.97 -1.14 18.98
N PRO A 319 -11.31 -1.25 18.96
CA PRO A 319 -12.19 -1.49 17.82
C PRO A 319 -12.07 -0.39 16.74
N LYS A 320 -12.08 -0.79 15.46
CA LYS A 320 -11.74 0.09 14.32
C LYS A 320 -12.55 1.38 14.26
N VAL A 321 -13.89 1.28 14.28
CA VAL A 321 -14.79 2.44 14.17
C VAL A 321 -14.59 3.41 15.32
N ARG A 322 -14.53 2.93 16.57
CA ARG A 322 -14.35 3.79 17.75
C ARG A 322 -12.98 4.49 17.73
N ALA A 323 -11.92 3.76 17.36
CA ALA A 323 -10.59 4.35 17.20
C ALA A 323 -10.58 5.47 16.14
N MET A 324 -11.25 5.27 14.99
CA MET A 324 -11.36 6.29 13.94
C MET A 324 -12.16 7.53 14.41
N GLN A 325 -13.23 7.34 15.18
CA GLN A 325 -14.00 8.45 15.77
C GLN A 325 -13.15 9.28 16.74
N LEU A 326 -12.38 8.62 17.61
CA LEU A 326 -11.48 9.28 18.56
C LEU A 326 -10.33 10.01 17.84
N ILE A 327 -9.79 9.40 16.78
CA ILE A 327 -8.82 10.03 15.87
C ILE A 327 -9.42 11.32 15.30
N ALA A 328 -10.61 11.26 14.68
CA ALA A 328 -11.28 12.41 14.09
C ALA A 328 -11.59 13.51 15.12
N ALA A 329 -12.08 13.14 16.31
CA ALA A 329 -12.30 14.08 17.41
C ALA A 329 -11.01 14.77 17.87
N GLY A 330 -9.88 14.05 17.83
CA GLY A 330 -8.55 14.61 18.03
C GLY A 330 -8.19 15.68 17.00
N ARG A 331 -8.46 15.40 15.71
CA ARG A 331 -8.19 16.34 14.60
C ARG A 331 -8.94 17.66 14.73
N ARG A 332 -10.18 17.63 15.24
CA ARG A 332 -10.98 18.85 15.48
C ARG A 332 -10.40 19.78 16.54
N GLN A 333 -9.74 19.22 17.55
CA GLN A 333 -9.17 19.99 18.66
C GLN A 333 -7.83 20.64 18.30
N THR A 334 -7.24 20.25 17.17
CA THR A 334 -5.98 20.76 16.64
C THR A 334 -6.10 20.88 15.11
N PRO A 335 -6.52 22.05 14.56
CA PRO A 335 -6.96 22.24 13.17
C PRO A 335 -5.98 21.83 12.05
N ARG A 336 -4.77 21.35 12.37
CA ARG A 336 -3.74 20.95 11.39
C ARG A 336 -3.15 19.56 11.66
N GLN A 337 -3.70 18.81 12.61
CA GLN A 337 -3.16 17.53 13.04
C GLN A 337 -3.90 16.36 12.37
N LEU A 338 -3.08 15.44 11.85
CA LEU A 338 -3.43 14.18 11.17
C LEU A 338 -4.03 14.34 9.76
N ARG A 339 -3.19 14.23 8.74
CA ARG A 339 -3.62 13.87 7.38
C ARG A 339 -2.66 12.88 6.73
N ARG A 340 -3.22 12.05 5.86
CA ARG A 340 -2.66 10.96 5.03
C ARG A 340 -2.47 9.60 5.71
N ARG A 341 -3.48 8.75 5.50
CA ARG A 341 -3.44 7.29 5.67
C ARG A 341 -4.30 6.62 4.59
N GLY A 342 -3.95 6.81 3.33
CA GLY A 342 -4.65 6.16 2.20
C GLY A 342 -3.88 4.94 1.70
N GLY A 343 -4.58 4.03 1.02
CA GLY A 343 -3.96 2.92 0.28
C GLY A 343 -3.90 3.24 -1.21
N LEU A 344 -2.77 2.98 -1.87
CA LEU A 344 -2.66 3.08 -3.33
C LEU A 344 -3.08 1.73 -3.95
N LEU A 345 -4.00 1.75 -4.91
CA LEU A 345 -4.58 0.55 -5.53
C LEU A 345 -4.32 0.53 -7.04
N TYR A 346 -4.18 -0.67 -7.60
CA TYR A 346 -4.45 -0.91 -9.01
C TYR A 346 -5.38 -2.12 -9.26
N ARG A 347 -6.28 -2.00 -10.25
CA ARG A 347 -7.27 -3.04 -10.63
C ARG A 347 -7.20 -3.38 -12.13
N PRO A 348 -6.96 -4.65 -12.48
CA PRO A 348 -7.39 -5.25 -13.74
C PRO A 348 -8.82 -5.85 -13.66
N ARG A 349 -9.65 -5.75 -14.72
CA ARG A 349 -11.03 -6.31 -14.79
C ARG A 349 -11.10 -7.61 -15.61
N ARG A 350 -11.97 -8.57 -15.22
CA ARG A 350 -12.49 -9.65 -16.10
C ARG A 350 -13.96 -10.01 -15.80
N PRO A 351 -14.74 -10.47 -16.80
CA PRO A 351 -15.83 -11.43 -16.63
C PRO A 351 -15.41 -12.84 -17.14
N ARG A 352 -15.89 -13.86 -16.40
CA ARG A 352 -15.98 -15.32 -16.62
C ARG A 352 -14.99 -16.08 -17.54
N TYR A 353 -14.52 -17.19 -16.94
CA TYR A 353 -13.84 -18.38 -17.45
C TYR A 353 -12.33 -18.31 -17.74
N LEU A 354 -11.66 -19.23 -17.02
CA LEU A 354 -10.34 -19.85 -17.20
C LEU A 354 -9.06 -18.98 -17.05
N HIS A 355 -8.32 -19.43 -16.03
CA HIS A 355 -6.87 -19.42 -15.74
C HIS A 355 -6.03 -18.12 -15.80
N ARG A 356 -5.28 -17.91 -14.70
CA ARG A 356 -4.13 -16.99 -14.44
C ARG A 356 -4.50 -15.47 -14.40
N ASP A 357 -4.51 -14.66 -13.31
CA ASP A 357 -3.77 -14.51 -12.02
C ASP A 357 -4.27 -13.28 -11.13
N SER A 358 -3.36 -12.66 -10.32
CA SER A 358 -3.57 -11.85 -9.10
C SER A 358 -3.61 -10.31 -9.18
N PHE A 359 -4.26 -9.69 -8.19
CA PHE A 359 -4.57 -8.30 -7.85
C PHE A 359 -3.86 -7.87 -6.54
N CYS A 360 -3.38 -6.62 -6.42
CA CYS A 360 -2.66 -6.18 -5.22
C CYS A 360 -2.92 -4.68 -4.95
N LEU A 361 -3.27 -4.30 -3.71
CA LEU A 361 -3.01 -2.93 -3.27
C LEU A 361 -1.50 -2.80 -3.04
N CYS A 362 -0.91 -1.92 -3.86
CA CYS A 362 0.51 -1.73 -4.17
C CYS A 362 1.23 -2.98 -4.70
N ALA A 363 2.04 -2.87 -5.76
CA ALA A 363 2.56 -4.01 -6.52
C ALA A 363 3.89 -4.58 -5.96
N GLY A 364 3.98 -5.90 -5.87
CA GLY A 364 5.21 -6.67 -5.64
C GLY A 364 4.95 -8.17 -5.87
N ARG A 365 5.51 -8.74 -6.94
CA ARG A 365 5.39 -10.16 -7.27
C ARG A 365 6.27 -10.98 -6.31
N HIS A 366 5.67 -11.66 -5.32
CA HIS A 366 6.32 -12.78 -4.64
C HIS A 366 5.64 -14.08 -5.08
N ARG A 367 6.21 -14.73 -6.11
CA ARG A 367 6.12 -16.19 -6.22
C ARG A 367 7.29 -16.78 -5.43
N HIS A 368 7.02 -17.89 -4.74
CA HIS A 368 7.96 -18.67 -3.96
C HIS A 368 9.35 -18.72 -4.60
N ARG A 369 10.40 -18.51 -3.81
CA ARG A 369 11.77 -18.88 -4.15
C ARG A 369 11.95 -20.38 -3.84
N PRO A 370 12.08 -21.30 -4.82
CA PRO A 370 12.80 -22.54 -4.62
C PRO A 370 14.24 -22.28 -5.05
N GLY A 371 15.11 -21.90 -4.11
CA GLY A 371 16.48 -21.55 -4.50
C GLY A 371 17.31 -20.89 -3.42
N TRP A 372 17.38 -21.49 -2.24
CA TRP A 372 18.57 -21.39 -1.41
C TRP A 372 19.11 -22.81 -1.29
N ARG A 373 20.30 -23.02 -1.87
CA ARG A 373 21.03 -24.28 -1.80
C ARG A 373 21.18 -24.66 -0.32
N ARG A 374 20.61 -25.80 0.07
CA ARG A 374 21.02 -26.54 1.26
C ARG A 374 22.49 -26.91 1.08
N TYR A 375 23.39 -26.21 1.75
CA TYR A 375 24.67 -26.81 2.09
C TYR A 375 24.45 -27.66 3.34
N ARG A 376 24.35 -28.98 3.12
CA ARG A 376 24.67 -29.97 4.16
C ARG A 376 26.17 -29.82 4.42
N SER A 377 26.57 -29.19 5.51
CA SER A 377 27.88 -29.47 6.10
C SER A 377 27.67 -30.64 7.07
N GLY A 378 27.97 -31.84 6.59
CA GLY A 378 28.29 -32.94 7.47
C GLY A 378 29.60 -32.62 8.18
N PHE A 379 29.57 -32.66 9.50
CA PHE A 379 30.77 -32.91 10.30
C PHE A 379 30.42 -34.03 11.27
N SER A 380 30.86 -35.23 10.91
CA SER A 380 31.09 -36.32 11.84
C SER A 380 32.39 -36.02 12.60
N ALA A 381 32.32 -35.96 13.92
CA ALA A 381 33.46 -36.18 14.78
C ALA A 381 32.99 -37.00 15.97
N SER A 382 33.17 -38.31 15.87
CA SER A 382 33.34 -39.21 16.99
C SER A 382 34.65 -38.90 17.71
N VAL A 383 34.68 -39.01 19.05
CA VAL A 383 35.73 -39.61 19.92
C VAL A 383 35.35 -39.19 21.36
N ARG A 384 34.69 -40.08 22.14
CA ARG A 384 35.19 -41.07 23.12
C ARG A 384 35.09 -40.57 24.57
N SER A 385 34.27 -41.28 25.32
CA SER A 385 34.46 -41.76 26.70
C SER A 385 35.50 -41.06 27.59
N GLY A 386 34.98 -40.47 28.67
CA GLY A 386 35.63 -40.18 29.95
C GLY A 386 34.53 -39.93 30.96
#